data_AF-A0A7Y1XK41-F1
#
_entry.id   AF-A0A7Y1XK41-F1
#
_cell.length_a   1.000
_cell.length_b   1.000
_cell.length_c   1.000
_cell.angle_alpha   90.00
_cell.angle_beta   90.00
_cell.angle_gamma   90.00
#
_symmetry.space_group_name_H-M   'P 1'
#
loop_
_entity.id
_entity.type
_entity.pdbx_description
1 polymer ?
#
loop_
_entity_poly.entity_id
_entity_poly.type
_entity_poly.pdbx_seq_one_letter_code
_entity_poly.pdbx_strand_id
1 'polypeptide(L)' 'LGINAGHDLSLENVAYFSKGIAHLEEVSIGHALICEAIYLGLENVVNMYLHRLK' A
#
# COMPACT_ATOMS: atom_id res chain seq x y z
N LEU A 1 0.57 -17.90 12.22
CA LEU A 1 0.34 -16.48 12.54
C LEU A 1 0.64 -15.71 11.27
N GLY A 2 -0.28 -14.88 10.77
CA GLY A 2 -0.05 -14.04 9.60
C GLY A 2 0.94 -12.92 9.88
N ILE A 3 1.59 -12.41 8.84
CA ILE A 3 2.44 -11.22 8.92
C ILE A 3 1.65 -10.03 8.39
N ASN A 4 1.48 -9.03 9.22
CA ASN A 4 0.77 -7.79 8.88
C ASN A 4 1.79 -6.65 8.90
N ALA A 5 1.65 -5.69 7.99
CA ALA A 5 2.51 -4.53 7.94
C ALA A 5 1.73 -3.24 7.73
N GLY A 6 2.44 -2.12 7.86
CA GLY A 6 1.86 -0.79 7.71
C GLY A 6 2.90 0.24 8.11
N HIS A 7 2.45 1.49 8.27
CA HIS A 7 3.29 2.65 8.59
C HIS A 7 4.24 3.04 7.44
N ASP A 8 4.18 4.30 7.01
CA ASP A 8 5.00 4.90 5.93
C ASP A 8 5.04 4.16 4.57
N LEU A 9 4.13 3.22 4.34
CA LEU A 9 3.91 2.64 3.03
C LEU A 9 3.22 3.66 2.11
N SER A 10 3.71 3.76 0.88
CA SER A 10 3.22 4.68 -0.16
C SER A 10 3.17 3.97 -1.51
N LEU A 11 2.62 4.62 -2.55
CA LEU A 11 2.67 4.08 -3.91
C LEU A 11 4.10 3.88 -4.44
N GLU A 12 5.10 4.53 -3.85
CA GLU A 12 6.50 4.45 -4.28
C GLU A 12 7.18 3.17 -3.77
N ASN A 13 6.85 2.72 -2.56
CA ASN A 13 7.61 1.67 -1.87
C ASN A 13 6.84 0.35 -1.69
N VAL A 14 5.51 0.37 -1.77
CA VAL A 14 4.67 -0.77 -1.36
C VAL A 14 4.95 -2.04 -2.17
N ALA A 15 5.24 -1.92 -3.46
CA ALA A 15 5.52 -3.06 -4.34
C ALA A 15 6.88 -3.73 -4.03
N TYR A 16 7.88 -2.93 -3.64
CA TYR A 16 9.18 -3.44 -3.24
C TYR A 16 9.07 -4.12 -1.87
N PHE A 17 8.36 -3.48 -0.94
CA PHE A 17 8.12 -4.00 0.39
C PHE A 17 7.39 -5.35 0.37
N SER A 18 6.28 -5.47 -0.37
CA SER A 18 5.49 -6.71 -0.42
C SER A 18 6.26 -7.89 -1.02
N LYS A 19 7.13 -7.64 -2.01
CA LYS A 19 7.99 -8.67 -2.62
C LYS A 19 9.11 -9.14 -1.70
N GLY A 20 9.54 -8.30 -0.75
CA GLY A 20 10.62 -8.61 0.18
C GLY A 20 10.19 -9.38 1.43
N ILE A 21 8.88 -9.39 1.75
CA ILE A 21 8.35 -10.02 2.96
C ILE A 21 7.57 -11.29 2.58
N ALA A 22 8.14 -12.45 2.87
CA ALA A 22 7.45 -13.73 2.72
C ALA A 22 6.25 -13.80 3.68
N HIS A 23 5.13 -14.37 3.23
CA HIS A 23 3.91 -14.57 4.03
C HIS A 23 3.26 -13.28 4.58
N LEU A 24 3.45 -12.15 3.90
CA LEU A 24 2.68 -10.92 4.17
C LEU A 24 1.21 -11.15 3.81
N GLU A 25 0.31 -11.03 4.80
CA GLU A 25 -1.12 -11.26 4.66
C GLU A 25 -1.90 -9.95 4.47
N GLU A 26 -1.54 -8.88 5.19
CA GLU A 26 -2.22 -7.59 5.08
C GLU A 26 -1.26 -6.40 5.18
N VAL A 27 -1.67 -5.26 4.59
CA VAL A 27 -1.04 -3.95 4.80
C VAL A 27 -2.08 -2.90 5.19
N SER A 28 -1.75 -2.07 6.17
CA SER A 28 -2.56 -0.92 6.58
C SER A 28 -1.88 0.40 6.19
N ILE A 29 -2.51 1.15 5.28
CA ILE A 29 -1.96 2.37 4.68
C ILE A 29 -2.93 3.53 4.89
N GLY A 30 -2.47 4.59 5.58
CA GLY A 30 -3.29 5.75 5.95
C GLY A 30 -2.78 7.05 5.34
N HIS A 31 -1.80 7.68 5.99
CA HIS A 31 -1.34 9.03 5.65
C HIS A 31 -1.00 9.21 4.17
N ALA A 32 -0.17 8.33 3.59
CA ALA A 32 0.22 8.41 2.19
C ALA A 32 -1.00 8.27 1.24
N LEU A 33 -1.88 7.30 1.52
CA LEU A 33 -3.09 7.08 0.72
C LEU A 33 -3.99 8.32 0.70
N ILE A 34 -4.19 8.99 1.84
CA ILE A 34 -4.99 10.22 1.90
C ILE A 34 -4.29 11.37 1.19
N CYS A 35 -2.98 11.54 1.37
CA CYS A 35 -2.20 12.58 0.69
C CYS A 35 -2.20 12.42 -0.83
N GLU A 36 -2.02 11.21 -1.34
CA GLU A 36 -2.07 10.90 -2.77
C GLU A 36 -3.49 11.09 -3.32
N ALA A 37 -4.52 10.75 -2.55
CA ALA A 37 -5.92 10.88 -2.94
C ALA A 37 -6.37 12.34 -3.10
N ILE A 38 -5.72 13.30 -2.41
CA ILE A 38 -5.98 14.74 -2.61
C ILE A 38 -5.73 15.16 -4.06
N TYR A 39 -4.73 14.55 -4.72
CA TYR A 39 -4.35 14.89 -6.09
C TYR A 39 -4.98 13.98 -7.13
N LEU A 40 -5.11 12.69 -6.83
CA LEU A 40 -5.48 11.66 -7.80
C LEU A 40 -6.91 11.14 -7.63
N GLY A 41 -7.56 11.45 -6.51
CA GLY A 41 -8.85 10.88 -6.12
C GLY A 41 -8.70 9.52 -5.45
N LEU A 42 -9.54 9.27 -4.44
CA LEU A 42 -9.46 8.08 -3.59
C LEU A 42 -9.60 6.77 -4.38
N GLU A 43 -10.55 6.72 -5.30
CA GLU A 43 -10.80 5.53 -6.14
C GLU A 43 -9.58 5.16 -6.99
N ASN A 44 -8.92 6.14 -7.60
CA ASN A 44 -7.73 5.92 -8.41
C ASN A 44 -6.58 5.39 -7.54
N VAL A 45 -6.34 6.03 -6.39
CA VAL A 45 -5.26 5.65 -5.48
C VAL A 45 -5.44 4.24 -4.93
N VAL A 46 -6.65 3.86 -4.50
CA VAL A 46 -6.95 2.50 -4.06
C VAL A 46 -6.63 1.48 -5.15
N ASN A 47 -7.05 1.73 -6.39
CA ASN A 47 -6.74 0.85 -7.52
C ASN A 47 -5.23 0.78 -7.81
N MET A 48 -4.50 1.89 -7.67
CA MET A 48 -3.06 1.94 -7.84
C MET A 48 -2.30 1.12 -6.78
N TYR A 49 -2.77 1.10 -5.54
CA TYR A 49 -2.24 0.24 -4.47
C TYR A 49 -2.53 -1.23 -4.75
N LEU A 50 -3.78 -1.57 -5.10
CA LEU A 50 -4.16 -2.94 -5.46
C LEU A 50 -3.34 -3.48 -6.64
N HIS A 51 -3.04 -2.64 -7.62
CA HIS A 51 -2.20 -3.03 -8.75
C HIS A 51 -0.74 -3.32 -8.36
N ARG A 52 -0.19 -2.58 -7.38
CA ARG A 52 1.19 -2.74 -6.90
C ARG A 52 1.37 -3.89 -5.90
N LEU A 53 0.28 -4.30 -5.25
CA LEU A 53 0.22 -5.41 -4.30
C LEU A 53 -0.14 -6.76 -4.94
N LYS A 54 -0.53 -6.76 -6.22
CA LYS A 54 -0.62 -7.97 -7.06
C LYS A 54 0.77 -8.47 -7.45
#